data_AF-A0A293M2Z6-F1
#
_entry.id   AF-A0A293M2Z6-F1
#
_cell.length_a   1.000
_cell.length_b   1.000
_cell.length_c   1.000
_cell.angle_alpha   90.00
_cell.angle_beta   90.00
_cell.angle_gamma   90.00
#
_symmetry.space_group_name_H-M   'P 1'
#
loop_
_entity.id
_entity.type
_entity.pdbx_description
1 polymer ?
#
loop_
_entity_poly.entity_id
_entity_poly.type
_entity_poly.pdbx_seq_one_letter_code
_entity_poly.pdbx_strand_id
1 'polypeptide(L)'
;MVYGGTRQILNEKALRGIIAEKVVAILGAPGMGKSLLSSRMAQDINNDEKNWVLHVNLVGKTGFLNLSASLNDSHHAVEQLAKLCDVKAGTFDFSLLQHSIQNARPFKVVVIFDGLDEVDVKCRQLVMKLVRGLSATQISKLFLFSRTVCKSEIED
;
A
#
# COMPACT_ATOMS: atom_id res chain seq x y z
N MET A 1 -5.66 -19.29 17.21
CA MET A 1 -4.18 -19.21 17.33
C MET A 1 -3.60 -19.10 15.93
N VAL A 2 -3.23 -17.90 15.49
CA VAL A 2 -2.46 -17.71 14.25
C VAL A 2 -1.17 -17.02 14.65
N TYR A 3 -0.06 -17.69 14.35
CA TYR A 3 1.29 -17.28 14.68
C TYR A 3 1.66 -15.99 13.94
N GLY A 4 1.58 -14.85 14.61
CA GLY A 4 2.17 -13.58 14.18
C GLY A 4 3.69 -13.63 14.34
N GLY A 5 4.37 -14.36 13.46
CA GLY A 5 5.82 -14.39 13.43
C GLY A 5 6.37 -13.07 12.91
N THR A 6 6.95 -12.25 13.80
CA THR A 6 7.78 -11.11 13.43
C THR A 6 8.98 -11.63 12.63
N ARG A 7 8.86 -11.68 11.29
CA ARG A 7 9.95 -12.10 10.41
C ARG A 7 10.88 -10.92 10.19
N GLN A 8 12.13 -11.08 10.62
CA GLN A 8 13.21 -10.16 10.29
C GLN A 8 13.49 -10.29 8.79
N ILE A 9 13.23 -9.22 8.03
CA ILE A 9 13.43 -9.22 6.58
C ILE A 9 14.94 -9.07 6.33
N LEU A 10 15.56 -10.14 5.84
CA LEU A 10 17.01 -10.21 5.63
C LEU A 10 17.47 -9.67 4.25
N ASN A 11 16.57 -9.50 3.27
CA ASN A 11 16.92 -9.01 1.92
C ASN A 11 15.69 -8.54 1.10
N GLU A 12 15.85 -7.54 0.23
CA GLU A 12 14.88 -7.03 -0.76
C GLU A 12 14.31 -8.12 -1.68
N LYS A 13 15.14 -9.10 -2.09
CA LYS A 13 14.69 -10.24 -2.91
C LYS A 13 13.70 -11.16 -2.18
N ALA A 14 13.81 -11.26 -0.85
CA ALA A 14 12.90 -12.09 -0.04
C ALA A 14 11.48 -11.51 0.00
N LEU A 15 11.34 -10.19 -0.10
CA LEU A 15 10.04 -9.50 -0.11
C LEU A 15 9.23 -9.78 -1.40
N ARG A 16 9.90 -10.11 -2.51
CA ARG A 16 9.26 -10.34 -3.81
C ARG A 16 8.71 -11.76 -3.99
N GLY A 17 9.39 -12.76 -3.44
CA GLY A 17 9.09 -14.17 -3.75
C GLY A 17 8.68 -15.05 -2.57
N ILE A 18 8.94 -14.66 -1.32
CA ILE A 18 8.79 -15.57 -0.16
C ILE A 18 7.53 -15.29 0.67
N ILE A 19 7.05 -14.04 0.64
CA ILE A 19 5.91 -13.62 1.46
C ILE A 19 4.64 -13.86 0.65
N ALA A 20 3.82 -14.85 1.03
CA ALA A 20 2.55 -15.14 0.36
C ALA A 20 1.47 -14.11 0.73
N GLU A 21 1.67 -13.41 1.85
CA GLU A 21 0.74 -12.46 2.44
C GLU A 21 0.59 -11.23 1.55
N LYS A 22 -0.65 -10.91 1.16
CA LYS A 22 -0.94 -9.77 0.29
C LYS A 22 -0.56 -8.42 0.90
N VAL A 23 -0.65 -8.30 2.21
CA VAL A 23 -0.27 -7.10 2.98
C VAL A 23 1.01 -7.40 3.75
N VAL A 24 2.01 -6.54 3.61
CA VAL A 24 3.34 -6.69 4.23
C VAL A 24 3.72 -5.39 4.93
N ALA A 25 3.93 -5.46 6.25
CA ALA A 25 4.47 -4.33 7.02
C ALA A 25 5.99 -4.45 7.15
N ILE A 26 6.70 -3.37 6.85
CA ILE A 26 8.15 -3.25 6.93
C ILE A 26 8.47 -2.20 7.98
N LEU A 27 9.16 -2.63 9.04
CA LEU A 27 9.41 -1.82 10.21
C LEU A 27 10.88 -1.54 10.42
N GLY A 28 11.20 -0.35 10.91
CA GLY A 28 12.56 0.03 11.22
C GLY A 28 12.66 1.38 11.91
N ALA A 29 13.67 1.53 12.76
CA ALA A 29 13.94 2.79 13.47
C ALA A 29 14.13 3.99 12.52
N PRO A 30 13.98 5.24 13.01
CA PRO A 30 14.41 6.42 12.26
C PRO A 30 15.85 6.27 11.74
N GLY A 31 16.14 6.75 10.53
CA GLY A 31 17.48 6.68 9.94
C GLY A 31 17.90 5.33 9.35
N MET A 32 17.11 4.26 9.51
CA MET A 32 17.43 2.92 8.96
C MET A 32 17.26 2.80 7.44
N GLY A 33 17.00 3.90 6.73
CA GLY A 33 16.87 3.88 5.27
C GLY A 33 15.56 3.31 4.73
N LYS A 34 14.48 3.27 5.51
CA LYS A 34 13.15 2.77 5.06
C LYS A 34 12.66 3.41 3.76
N SER A 35 12.76 4.73 3.64
CA SER A 35 12.33 5.43 2.43
C SER A 35 13.25 5.20 1.23
N LEU A 36 14.53 4.95 1.48
CA LEU A 36 15.46 4.51 0.43
C LEU A 36 15.11 3.10 -0.05
N LEU A 37 14.80 2.20 0.89
CA LEU A 37 14.35 0.84 0.62
C LEU A 37 13.01 0.82 -0.14
N SER A 38 12.02 1.61 0.28
CA SER A 38 10.71 1.72 -0.39
C SER A 38 10.86 2.19 -1.84
N SER A 39 11.73 3.18 -2.08
CA SER A 39 12.03 3.71 -3.41
C SER A 39 12.75 2.69 -4.30
N ARG A 40 13.79 2.01 -3.79
CA ARG A 40 14.49 0.95 -4.53
C ARG A 40 13.58 -0.22 -4.86
N MET A 41 12.74 -0.63 -3.90
CA MET A 41 11.73 -1.65 -4.14
C MET A 41 10.75 -1.22 -5.23
N ALA A 42 10.30 0.04 -5.25
CA ALA A 42 9.40 0.53 -6.28
C ALA A 42 10.04 0.44 -7.68
N GLN A 43 11.28 0.92 -7.81
CA GLN A 43 12.05 0.85 -9.06
C GLN A 43 12.20 -0.60 -9.53
N ASP A 44 12.65 -1.46 -8.63
CA ASP A 44 12.96 -2.82 -9.01
C ASP A 44 11.73 -3.69 -9.30
N ILE A 45 10.59 -3.44 -8.65
CA ILE A 45 9.33 -4.15 -8.95
C ILE A 45 8.79 -3.68 -10.30
N ASN A 46 8.93 -2.39 -10.63
CA ASN A 46 8.55 -1.83 -11.93
C ASN A 46 9.41 -2.32 -13.10
N ASN A 47 10.55 -2.96 -12.85
CA ASN A 47 11.38 -3.54 -13.93
C ASN A 47 10.74 -4.76 -14.62
N ASP A 48 9.68 -5.35 -14.04
CA ASP A 48 8.85 -6.36 -14.71
C ASP A 48 7.75 -5.65 -15.51
N GLU A 49 7.68 -5.89 -16.82
CA GLU A 49 6.79 -5.21 -17.77
C GLU A 49 5.30 -5.24 -17.39
N LYS A 50 4.88 -6.22 -16.57
CA LYS A 50 3.48 -6.35 -16.15
C LYS A 50 3.19 -5.76 -14.78
N ASN A 51 4.19 -5.27 -14.06
CA ASN A 51 3.98 -4.65 -12.76
C ASN A 51 3.70 -3.16 -12.90
N TRP A 52 2.74 -2.69 -12.12
CA TRP A 52 2.49 -1.26 -11.95
C TRP A 52 2.59 -0.92 -10.46
N VAL A 53 3.69 -0.29 -10.07
CA VAL A 53 3.91 0.13 -8.69
C VAL A 53 3.39 1.54 -8.48
N LEU A 54 2.49 1.68 -7.50
CA LEU A 54 2.01 2.94 -6.96
C LEU A 54 2.75 3.21 -5.66
N HIS A 55 3.75 4.08 -5.72
CA HIS A 55 4.50 4.52 -4.54
C HIS A 55 3.87 5.79 -3.97
N VAL A 56 3.28 5.66 -2.79
CA VAL A 56 2.57 6.73 -2.08
C VAL A 56 3.41 7.15 -0.88
N ASN A 57 4.02 8.32 -0.96
CA ASN A 57 4.53 9.01 0.21
C ASN A 57 3.33 9.62 0.96
N LEU A 58 3.08 9.17 2.19
CA LEU A 58 1.96 9.65 3.00
C LEU A 58 2.22 11.03 3.60
N VAL A 59 3.48 11.44 3.72
CA VAL A 59 3.86 12.76 4.24
C VAL A 59 3.30 13.84 3.31
N GLY A 60 2.51 14.75 3.89
CA GLY A 60 1.85 15.83 3.14
C GLY A 60 0.59 15.42 2.38
N LYS A 61 0.18 14.13 2.42
CA LYS A 61 -1.06 13.67 1.77
C LYS A 61 -2.30 13.63 2.67
N THR A 62 -2.19 14.11 3.91
CA THR A 62 -3.28 14.16 4.89
C THR A 62 -4.51 14.96 4.40
N GLY A 63 -4.30 15.99 3.57
CA GLY A 63 -5.39 16.82 3.01
C GLY A 63 -6.16 16.21 1.84
N PHE A 64 -5.67 15.13 1.22
CA PHE A 64 -6.30 14.51 0.03
C PHE A 64 -7.27 13.38 0.39
N LEU A 65 -7.25 12.99 1.66
CA LEU A 65 -7.94 11.84 2.19
C LEU A 65 -9.34 12.24 2.68
N ASN A 66 -10.38 11.65 2.09
CA ASN A 66 -11.73 11.89 2.56
C ASN A 66 -12.00 11.04 3.82
N LEU A 67 -11.77 11.63 4.99
CA LEU A 67 -11.92 10.98 6.29
C LEU A 67 -13.36 10.51 6.61
N SER A 68 -14.37 11.02 5.89
CA SER A 68 -15.76 10.58 6.02
C SER A 68 -16.18 9.53 5.01
N ALA A 69 -15.31 9.15 4.06
CA ALA A 69 -15.63 8.14 3.06
C ALA A 69 -15.79 6.77 3.73
N SER A 70 -16.95 6.13 3.47
CA SER A 70 -17.12 4.72 3.75
C SER A 70 -16.19 3.92 2.83
N LEU A 71 -15.20 3.26 3.41
CA LEU A 71 -14.26 2.37 2.70
C LEU A 71 -14.70 0.90 2.77
N ASN A 72 -15.97 0.65 3.06
CA ASN A 72 -16.53 -0.70 3.16
C ASN A 72 -16.73 -1.36 1.79
N ASP A 73 -16.69 -0.58 0.71
CA ASP A 73 -16.69 -1.08 -0.67
C ASP A 73 -15.31 -0.90 -1.31
N SER A 74 -14.86 -1.96 -1.98
CA SER A 74 -13.69 -1.99 -2.86
C SER A 74 -13.67 -0.86 -3.90
N HIS A 75 -14.83 -0.43 -4.42
CA HIS A 75 -14.89 0.66 -5.40
C HIS A 75 -14.41 1.99 -4.78
N HIS A 76 -14.91 2.34 -3.60
CA HIS A 76 -14.46 3.53 -2.87
C HIS A 76 -12.99 3.44 -2.44
N ALA A 77 -12.50 2.24 -2.12
CA ALA A 77 -11.08 2.03 -1.85
C ALA A 77 -10.21 2.38 -3.07
N VAL A 78 -10.59 1.95 -4.28
CA VAL A 78 -9.88 2.29 -5.51
C VAL A 78 -9.92 3.80 -5.78
N GLU A 79 -11.06 4.46 -5.56
CA GLU A 79 -11.17 5.92 -5.70
C GLU A 79 -10.26 6.69 -4.74
N GLN A 80 -10.18 6.28 -3.48
CA GLN A 80 -9.26 6.92 -2.52
C GLN A 80 -7.80 6.67 -2.88
N LEU A 81 -7.44 5.47 -3.34
CA LEU A 81 -6.10 5.17 -3.83
C LEU A 81 -5.75 6.06 -5.03
N ALA A 82 -6.67 6.21 -5.99
CA ALA A 82 -6.48 7.09 -7.14
C ALA A 82 -6.19 8.54 -6.70
N LYS A 83 -6.93 9.07 -5.73
CA LYS A 83 -6.68 10.40 -5.15
C LYS A 83 -5.30 10.50 -4.50
N LEU A 84 -4.87 9.48 -3.75
CA LEU A 84 -3.53 9.43 -3.17
C LEU A 84 -2.42 9.35 -4.23
N CYS A 85 -2.72 8.86 -5.43
CA CYS A 85 -1.81 8.80 -6.56
C CYS A 85 -1.96 10.00 -7.52
N ASP A 86 -2.75 11.02 -7.16
CA ASP A 86 -3.07 12.18 -7.99
C ASP A 86 -3.74 11.81 -9.34
N VAL A 87 -4.39 10.64 -9.39
CA VAL A 87 -5.17 10.14 -10.53
C VAL A 87 -6.61 10.63 -10.40
N LYS A 88 -7.06 11.45 -11.35
CA LYS A 88 -8.41 12.03 -11.36
C LYS A 88 -9.45 10.99 -11.79
N ALA A 89 -10.57 10.91 -11.07
CA ALA A 89 -11.70 10.07 -11.46
C ALA A 89 -12.21 10.45 -12.87
N GLY A 90 -12.67 9.46 -13.63
CA GLY A 90 -13.19 9.63 -14.99
C GLY A 90 -12.14 9.78 -16.08
N THR A 91 -10.83 9.77 -15.76
CA THR A 91 -9.77 9.71 -16.78
C THR A 91 -9.52 8.28 -17.27
N PHE A 92 -8.78 8.17 -18.38
CA PHE A 92 -8.27 6.89 -18.84
C PHE A 92 -7.39 6.21 -17.79
N ASP A 93 -6.49 6.95 -17.14
CA ASP A 93 -5.60 6.43 -16.09
C ASP A 93 -6.39 5.84 -14.92
N PHE A 94 -7.48 6.50 -14.52
CA PHE A 94 -8.38 5.98 -13.49
C PHE A 94 -9.05 4.68 -13.92
N SER A 95 -9.55 4.63 -15.16
CA SER A 95 -10.21 3.45 -15.71
C SER A 95 -9.25 2.27 -15.82
N LEU A 96 -8.01 2.54 -16.25
CA LEU A 96 -6.94 1.55 -16.35
C LEU A 96 -6.50 1.03 -14.98
N LEU A 97 -6.36 1.92 -13.99
CA LEU A 97 -6.07 1.56 -12.61
C LEU A 97 -7.18 0.68 -12.02
N GLN A 98 -8.43 1.11 -12.14
CA GLN A 98 -9.58 0.35 -11.65
C GLN A 98 -9.66 -1.03 -12.30
N HIS A 99 -9.55 -1.09 -13.63
CA HIS A 99 -9.57 -2.37 -14.35
C HIS A 99 -8.43 -3.30 -13.92
N SER A 100 -7.22 -2.77 -13.75
CA SER A 100 -6.04 -3.52 -13.29
C SER A 100 -6.22 -4.07 -11.88
N ILE A 101 -6.77 -3.26 -10.96
CA ILE A 101 -7.05 -3.68 -9.58
C ILE A 101 -8.18 -4.72 -9.52
N GLN A 102 -9.18 -4.63 -10.38
CA GLN A 102 -10.35 -5.53 -10.37
C GLN A 102 -10.07 -6.86 -11.07
N ASN A 103 -9.21 -6.87 -12.10
CA ASN A 103 -9.04 -8.03 -12.98
C ASN A 103 -7.62 -8.62 -12.96
N ALA A 104 -6.66 -7.99 -12.26
CA ALA A 104 -5.23 -8.27 -12.32
C ALA A 104 -4.64 -8.18 -13.75
N ARG A 105 -5.25 -7.33 -14.61
CA ARG A 105 -4.83 -7.11 -16.00
C ARG A 105 -5.26 -5.72 -16.49
N PRO A 106 -4.52 -5.11 -17.42
CA PRO A 106 -3.29 -5.62 -18.02
C PRO A 106 -2.10 -5.65 -17.05
N PHE A 107 -2.17 -4.90 -15.96
CA PHE A 107 -1.10 -4.82 -14.97
C PHE A 107 -1.41 -5.54 -13.65
N LYS A 108 -0.37 -6.06 -13.02
CA LYS A 108 -0.34 -6.45 -11.62
C LYS A 108 0.00 -5.23 -10.79
N VAL A 109 -1.00 -4.72 -10.07
CA VAL A 109 -0.83 -3.51 -9.26
C VAL A 109 -0.17 -3.85 -7.92
N VAL A 110 0.90 -3.13 -7.59
CA VAL A 110 1.57 -3.17 -6.29
C VAL A 110 1.50 -1.78 -5.70
N VAL A 111 1.13 -1.66 -4.42
CA VAL A 111 1.05 -0.37 -3.74
C VAL A 111 2.04 -0.35 -2.60
N ILE A 112 2.79 0.74 -2.48
CA ILE A 112 3.72 1.00 -1.38
C ILE A 112 3.28 2.27 -0.67
N PHE A 113 2.90 2.14 0.59
CA PHE A 113 2.64 3.26 1.49
C PHE A 113 3.87 3.51 2.34
N ASP A 114 4.48 4.69 2.18
CA ASP A 114 5.67 5.09 2.92
C ASP A 114 5.38 6.21 3.92
N GLY A 115 6.05 6.17 5.07
CA GLY A 115 5.88 7.15 6.16
C GLY A 115 4.57 7.02 6.94
N LEU A 116 4.06 5.79 7.17
CA LEU A 116 2.79 5.60 7.89
C LEU A 116 2.81 6.13 9.34
N ASP A 117 3.97 6.13 9.96
CA ASP A 117 4.17 6.66 11.32
C ASP A 117 4.45 8.17 11.36
N GLU A 118 4.54 8.82 10.21
CA GLU A 118 4.83 10.26 10.08
C GLU A 118 3.55 11.08 9.86
N VAL A 119 2.40 10.41 9.73
CA VAL A 119 1.08 11.03 9.61
C VAL A 119 0.28 10.94 10.91
N ASP A 120 -0.75 11.78 11.03
CA ASP A 120 -1.64 11.74 12.19
C ASP A 120 -2.45 10.44 12.27
N VAL A 121 -3.04 10.20 13.44
CA VAL A 121 -3.82 8.98 13.74
C VAL A 121 -5.00 8.79 12.78
N LYS A 122 -5.66 9.87 12.32
CA LYS A 122 -6.82 9.78 11.44
C LYS A 122 -6.38 9.33 10.04
N CYS A 123 -5.30 9.90 9.53
CA CYS A 123 -4.68 9.51 8.28
C CYS A 123 -4.29 8.03 8.32
N ARG A 124 -3.60 7.61 9.40
CA ARG A 124 -3.21 6.21 9.59
C ARG A 124 -4.40 5.26 9.57
N GLN A 125 -5.46 5.56 10.33
CA GLN A 125 -6.69 4.76 10.36
C GLN A 125 -7.33 4.64 8.98
N LEU A 126 -7.34 5.72 8.21
CA LEU A 126 -7.88 5.70 6.85
C LEU A 126 -7.02 4.85 5.91
N VAL A 127 -5.69 4.98 5.98
CA VAL A 127 -4.77 4.12 5.20
C VAL A 127 -4.98 2.66 5.57
N MET A 128 -5.19 2.33 6.85
CA MET A 128 -5.48 0.95 7.26
C MET A 128 -6.82 0.45 6.72
N LYS A 129 -7.89 1.26 6.74
CA LYS A 129 -9.17 0.92 6.09
C LYS A 129 -9.01 0.74 4.59
N LEU A 130 -8.22 1.60 3.94
CA LEU A 130 -7.92 1.53 2.53
C LEU A 130 -7.18 0.23 2.20
N VAL A 131 -6.15 -0.13 2.96
CA VAL A 131 -5.42 -1.39 2.83
C VAL A 131 -6.37 -2.58 2.97
N ARG A 132 -7.30 -2.57 3.95
CA ARG A 132 -8.31 -3.62 4.10
C ARG A 132 -9.20 -3.73 2.85
N GLY A 133 -9.77 -2.61 2.38
CA GLY A 133 -10.61 -2.59 1.17
C GLY A 133 -9.86 -3.05 -0.09
N LEU A 134 -8.62 -2.59 -0.28
CA LEU A 134 -7.75 -3.00 -1.38
C LEU A 134 -7.32 -4.46 -1.27
N SER A 135 -7.17 -5.01 -0.06
CA SER A 135 -6.79 -6.41 0.14
C SER A 135 -7.85 -7.38 -0.40
N ALA A 136 -9.12 -6.98 -0.44
CA ALA A 136 -10.23 -7.74 -1.02
C ALA A 136 -10.27 -7.72 -2.57
N THR A 137 -9.42 -6.93 -3.24
CA THR A 137 -9.40 -6.79 -4.72
C THR A 137 -8.43 -7.78 -5.39
N GLN A 138 -8.07 -7.57 -6.66
CA GLN A 138 -7.01 -8.31 -7.36
C GLN A 138 -5.63 -7.60 -7.34
N ILE A 139 -5.44 -6.60 -6.48
CA ILE A 139 -4.09 -6.07 -6.18
C ILE A 139 -3.13 -7.21 -5.84
N SER A 140 -1.89 -7.11 -6.31
CA SER A 140 -0.88 -8.14 -6.08
C SER A 140 -0.26 -8.04 -4.69
N LYS A 141 0.17 -6.83 -4.29
CA LYS A 141 0.84 -6.58 -3.00
C LYS A 141 0.55 -5.18 -2.46
N LEU A 142 0.49 -5.09 -1.14
CA LEU A 142 0.38 -3.85 -0.36
C LEU A 142 1.53 -3.82 0.64
N PHE A 143 2.45 -2.87 0.50
CA PHE A 143 3.56 -2.67 1.43
C PHE A 143 3.28 -1.46 2.32
N LEU A 144 3.51 -1.61 3.62
CA LEU A 144 3.37 -0.56 4.63
C LEU A 144 4.72 -0.31 5.29
N PHE A 145 5.32 0.85 5.08
CA PHE A 145 6.56 1.24 5.76
C PHE A 145 6.24 2.10 6.97
N SER A 146 6.75 1.70 8.14
CA SER A 146 6.51 2.38 9.42
C SER A 146 7.69 2.22 10.39
N ARG A 147 7.78 3.05 11.43
CA ARG A 147 8.72 2.84 12.56
C ARG A 147 8.34 1.65 13.43
N THR A 148 7.05 1.43 13.67
CA THR A 148 6.54 0.42 14.61
C THR A 148 5.26 -0.23 14.10
N VAL A 149 4.98 -1.47 14.53
CA VAL A 149 3.67 -2.10 14.28
C VAL A 149 2.64 -1.28 15.04
N CYS A 150 1.65 -0.70 14.36
CA CYS A 150 0.39 -0.35 15.03
C CYS A 150 -0.39 -1.64 15.25
N LYS A 151 -0.03 -2.39 16.31
CA LYS A 151 -0.66 -3.67 16.66
C LYS A 151 -2.18 -3.57 16.78
N SER A 152 -2.69 -2.41 17.19
CA SER A 152 -4.13 -2.17 17.40
C SER A 152 -4.97 -2.02 16.14
N GLU A 153 -4.38 -2.02 14.93
CA GLU A 153 -5.14 -1.75 13.68
C GLU A 153 -5.02 -2.90 12.65
N ILE A 154 -4.27 -3.96 12.94
CA ILE A 154 -4.07 -5.13 12.06
C ILE A 154 -4.91 -6.33 12.52
N GLU A 155 -5.33 -6.36 13.79
CA GLU A 155 -6.22 -7.38 14.35
C GLU A 155 -7.65 -6.83 14.41
N ASP A 156 -8.40 -7.01 13.32
CA ASP A 156 -9.86 -7.19 13.30
C ASP A 156 -10.23 -7.91 11.99
#